data_AF-A3IYC2-F1
#
_entry.id   AF-A3IYC2-F1
#
_cell.length_a   1.000
_cell.length_b   1.000
_cell.length_c   1.000
_cell.angle_alpha   90.00
_cell.angle_beta   90.00
_cell.angle_gamma   90.00
#
_symmetry.space_group_name_H-M   'P 1'
#
loop_
_entity.id
_entity.type
_entity.pdbx_description
1 polymer ?
#
loop_
_entity_poly.entity_id
_entity_poly.type
_entity_poly.pdbx_seq_one_letter_code
_entity_poly.pdbx_strand_id
1 'polypeptide(L)' 'MYVFLGLNSYCVNAEEKKVVLTMEQLASSIVTQHDLAIWLEKNSTPR' A
#
# COMPACT_ATOMS: atom_id res chain seq x y z
N MET A 1 1.54 -5.18 -5.73
CA MET A 1 0.51 -4.38 -5.03
C MET A 1 -0.49 -3.75 -5.98
N TYR A 2 -0.08 -2.83 -6.88
CA TYR A 2 -1.02 -2.12 -7.78
C TYR A 2 -1.91 -3.04 -8.61
N VAL A 3 -1.35 -4.10 -9.19
CA VAL A 3 -2.14 -5.09 -9.94
C VAL A 3 -3.21 -5.74 -9.07
N PHE A 4 -2.85 -6.19 -7.86
CA PHE A 4 -3.78 -6.80 -6.92
C PHE A 4 -4.90 -5.84 -6.52
N LEU A 5 -4.58 -4.59 -6.16
CA LEU A 5 -5.59 -3.59 -5.81
C LEU A 5 -6.49 -3.25 -7.00
N GLY A 6 -5.90 -3.09 -8.20
CA GLY A 6 -6.65 -2.81 -9.41
C GLY A 6 -7.62 -3.93 -9.78
N LEU A 7 -7.24 -5.20 -9.61
CA LEU A 7 -8.11 -6.36 -9.81
C LEU A 7 -9.28 -6.41 -8.81
N ASN A 8 -9.14 -5.75 -7.65
CA ASN A 8 -10.17 -5.67 -6.62
C ASN A 8 -10.92 -4.33 -6.63
N SER A 9 -10.80 -3.53 -7.70
CA SER A 9 -11.44 -2.21 -7.81
C SER A 9 -11.00 -1.24 -6.71
N TYR A 10 -9.71 -1.24 -6.36
CA TYR A 10 -9.10 -0.24 -5.49
C TYR A 10 -8.05 0.59 -6.23
N CYS A 11 -7.97 1.86 -5.88
CA CYS A 11 -6.94 2.79 -6.33
C CYS A 11 -6.14 3.29 -5.12
N VAL A 12 -4.81 3.34 -5.24
CA VAL A 12 -3.95 3.93 -4.21
C VAL A 12 -3.99 5.45 -4.33
N ASN A 13 -4.41 6.13 -3.27
CA ASN A 13 -4.45 7.58 -3.15
C ASN A 13 -3.28 8.07 -2.28
N ALA A 14 -2.06 7.83 -2.76
CA ALA A 14 -0.83 8.30 -2.14
C ALA A 14 0.20 8.66 -3.20
N GLU A 15 1.07 9.61 -2.88
CA GLU A 15 2.24 9.91 -3.71
C GLU A 15 3.10 8.66 -3.90
N GLU A 16 3.58 8.44 -5.13
CA GLU A 16 4.37 7.26 -5.48
C GLU A 16 5.59 7.08 -4.58
N LYS A 17 6.25 8.18 -4.18
CA LYS A 17 7.36 8.14 -3.22
C LYS A 17 6.98 7.50 -1.89
N LYS A 18 5.78 7.79 -1.36
CA LYS A 18 5.30 7.19 -0.10
C LYS A 18 5.04 5.70 -0.27
N VAL A 19 4.47 5.30 -1.41
CA VAL A 19 4.26 3.89 -1.75
C VAL A 19 5.58 3.12 -1.77
N VAL A 20 6.60 3.65 -2.45
CA VAL A 20 7.93 3.03 -2.53
C VAL A 20 8.53 2.88 -1.14
N LEU A 21 8.53 3.93 -0.33
CA LEU A 21 9.07 3.91 1.03
C LEU A 21 8.39 2.86 1.91
N THR A 22 7.06 2.76 1.86
CA THR A 22 6.32 1.74 2.63
C THR A 22 6.67 0.32 2.18
N MET A 23 6.89 0.10 0.88
CA MET A 23 7.32 -1.20 0.35
C MET A 23 8.75 -1.55 0.75
N GLU A 24 9.67 -0.59 0.74
CA GLU A 24 11.06 -0.78 1.20
C GLU A 24 11.11 -1.12 2.70
N GLN A 25 10.30 -0.44 3.51
CA GLN A 25 10.16 -0.72 4.93
C GLN A 25 9.62 -2.13 5.18
N LEU A 26 8.65 -2.58 4.38
CA LEU A 26 8.10 -3.94 4.46
C LEU A 26 9.17 -4.98 4.10
N ALA A 27 9.89 -4.76 3.00
CA ALA A 27 10.97 -5.65 2.56
C ALA A 27 12.12 -5.72 3.60
N SER A 28 12.36 -4.63 4.31
CA SER A 28 13.36 -4.54 5.38
C SER A 28 12.86 -5.05 6.74
N SER A 29 11.64 -5.58 6.83
CA SER A 29 10.99 -5.99 8.09
C SER A 29 10.88 -4.89 9.15
N ILE A 30 10.93 -3.62 8.75
CA ILE A 30 10.71 -2.46 9.62
C ILE A 30 9.22 -2.31 9.92
N VAL A 31 8.36 -2.60 8.95
CA VAL A 31 6.91 -2.65 9.11
C VAL A 31 6.41 -4.06 8.79
N THR A 32 5.33 -4.46 9.44
CA THR A 32 4.70 -5.76 9.24
C THR A 32 3.65 -5.72 8.13
N GLN A 33 3.16 -6.89 7.72
CA GLN A 33 2.01 -6.97 6.81
C GLN A 33 0.75 -6.35 7.41
N HIS A 34 0.60 -6.39 8.74
CA HIS A 34 -0.51 -5.74 9.43
C HIS A 34 -0.42 -4.21 9.33
N ASP A 35 0.77 -3.65 9.50
CA ASP A 35 1.01 -2.22 9.32
C ASP A 35 0.75 -1.77 7.88
N LEU A 36 1.16 -2.60 6.89
CA LEU A 36 0.84 -2.37 5.49
C LEU A 36 -0.67 -2.36 5.23
N ALA A 37 -1.42 -3.28 5.86
CA ALA A 37 -2.87 -3.34 5.70
C ALA A 37 -3.55 -2.07 6.23
N ILE A 38 -3.15 -1.59 7.41
CA ILE A 38 -3.63 -0.32 7.98
C ILE A 38 -3.24 0.86 7.07
N TRP A 39 -2.03 0.84 6.53
CA TRP A 39 -1.58 1.88 5.60
C TRP A 39 -2.44 1.90 4.33
N LEU A 40 -2.74 0.74 3.76
CA LEU A 40 -3.58 0.60 2.58
C LEU A 40 -5.01 1.05 2.83
N GLU A 41 -5.59 0.74 3.99
CA GLU A 41 -6.92 1.21 4.36
C GLU A 41 -7.03 2.74 4.35
N LYS A 42 -5.96 3.43 4.78
CA LYS A 42 -5.92 4.90 4.82
C LYS A 42 -5.56 5.54 3.48
N ASN A 43 -4.84 4.82 2.62
CA ASN A 43 -4.23 5.35 1.40
C ASN A 43 -4.76 4.68 0.14
N SER A 44 -5.90 3.98 0.21
CA SER A 44 -6.59 3.48 -0.97
C SER A 44 -8.09 3.72 -0.86
N THR A 45 -8.72 3.92 -2.01
CA THR A 45 -10.16 4.10 -2.11
C THR A 45 -10.73 3.11 -3.12
N PRO A 46 -11.98 2.68 -2.94
CA PRO A 46 -12.71 1.99 -4.01
C PRO A 46 -12.70 2.83 -5.29
N ARG A 47 -12.61 2.15 -6.43
CA ARG A 47 -12.64 2.74 -7.77
C ARG A 47 -14.07 2.88 -8.26
#